data_AF-A0A956J2G8-F1
#
_entry.id   AF-A0A956J2G8-F1
#
_cell.length_a   1.000
_cell.length_b   1.000
_cell.length_c   1.000
_cell.angle_alpha   90.00
_cell.angle_beta   90.00
_cell.angle_gamma   90.00
#
_symmetry.space_group_name_H-M   'P 1'
#
loop_
_entity.id
_entity.type
_entity.pdbx_description
1 polymer ?
#
loop_
_entity_poly.entity_id
_entity_poly.type
_entity_poly.pdbx_seq_one_letter_code
_entity_poly.pdbx_strand_id
1 'polypeptide(L)'
;MKALARICLWLYVLVFIGAGGAMLIGAKDAAQMVGVSTEMLEQSGVASLLNQLRYMGAIAIGFGAAVAVLNKQILTEKRHASLFVVVLLLMPVSRTISLFIDGFPHFSLLLLMLGEYGLFTIFFLHTKRNVWSKGKAGAEEGAVPTTDGLDPELAELAEAAIAADKPKATSKASAKS
;
A
#
# COMPACT_ATOMS: atom_id res chain seq x y z
N MET A 1 -5.61 1.38 19.13
CA MET A 1 -5.15 1.52 17.71
C MET A 1 -4.76 0.18 17.08
N LYS A 2 -3.85 -0.63 17.66
CA LYS A 2 -3.43 -1.91 17.04
C LYS A 2 -4.58 -2.91 16.83
N ALA A 3 -5.43 -3.10 17.85
CA ALA A 3 -6.59 -3.98 17.75
C ALA A 3 -7.58 -3.51 16.66
N LEU A 4 -7.87 -2.20 16.62
CA LEU A 4 -8.73 -1.60 15.59
C LEU A 4 -8.16 -1.82 14.19
N ALA A 5 -6.87 -1.53 13.96
CA ALA A 5 -6.23 -1.76 12.65
C ALA A 5 -6.28 -3.23 12.23
N ARG A 6 -6.11 -4.16 13.17
CA ARG A 6 -6.23 -5.60 12.92
C ARG A 6 -7.66 -5.99 12.55
N ILE A 7 -8.67 -5.49 13.26
CA ILE A 7 -10.08 -5.74 12.94
C ILE A 7 -10.40 -5.18 11.55
N CYS A 8 -10.00 -3.93 11.27
CA CYS A 8 -10.17 -3.31 9.96
C CYS A 8 -9.49 -4.11 8.84
N LEU A 9 -8.28 -4.64 9.09
CA LEU A 9 -7.58 -5.48 8.12
C LEU A 9 -8.35 -6.76 7.80
N TRP A 10 -8.87 -7.44 8.83
CA TRP A 10 -9.63 -8.67 8.64
C TRP A 10 -10.97 -8.42 7.97
N LEU A 11 -11.68 -7.33 8.34
CA LEU A 11 -12.88 -6.92 7.63
C LEU A 11 -12.58 -6.65 6.16
N TYR A 12 -11.46 -5.98 5.86
CA TYR A 12 -11.02 -5.73 4.49
C TYR A 12 -10.76 -7.03 3.72
N VAL A 13 -10.03 -7.98 4.32
CA VAL A 13 -9.81 -9.31 3.75
C VAL A 13 -11.13 -10.03 3.46
N LEU A 14 -12.05 -10.03 4.43
CA LEU A 14 -13.36 -10.68 4.29
C LEU A 14 -14.20 -10.03 3.18
N VAL A 15 -14.17 -8.71 3.05
CA VAL A 15 -14.87 -8.00 1.98
C VAL A 15 -14.29 -8.39 0.62
N PHE A 16 -12.97 -8.42 0.46
CA PHE A 16 -12.34 -8.75 -0.82
C PHE A 16 -12.55 -10.21 -1.23
N ILE A 17 -12.40 -11.15 -0.29
CA ILE A 17 -12.64 -12.57 -0.55
C ILE A 17 -14.12 -12.82 -0.78
N GLY A 18 -15.00 -12.23 0.05
CA GLY A 18 -16.45 -12.40 -0.05
C GLY A 18 -17.04 -11.79 -1.32
N ALA A 19 -16.72 -10.52 -1.60
CA ALA A 19 -17.16 -9.84 -2.82
C ALA A 19 -16.56 -10.50 -4.07
N GLY A 20 -15.28 -10.87 -4.04
CA GLY A 20 -14.64 -11.56 -5.15
C GLY A 20 -15.25 -12.95 -5.40
N GLY A 21 -15.54 -13.71 -4.34
CA GLY A 21 -16.25 -14.99 -4.42
C GLY A 21 -17.66 -14.86 -4.97
N ALA A 22 -18.39 -13.83 -4.54
CA ALA A 22 -19.71 -13.51 -5.08
C ALA A 22 -19.65 -13.16 -6.58
N MET A 23 -18.66 -12.40 -7.03
CA MET A 23 -18.45 -12.12 -8.46
C MET A 23 -18.06 -13.36 -9.26
N LEU A 24 -17.28 -14.28 -8.66
CA LEU A 24 -16.85 -15.51 -9.33
C LEU A 24 -18.03 -16.45 -9.61
N ILE A 25 -18.89 -16.64 -8.61
CA ILE A 25 -20.01 -17.59 -8.65
C ILE A 25 -21.26 -16.95 -9.25
N GLY A 26 -21.58 -15.72 -8.84
CA GLY A 26 -22.78 -14.96 -9.17
C GLY A 26 -22.54 -13.78 -10.10
N ALA A 27 -21.65 -13.91 -11.10
CA ALA A 27 -21.31 -12.82 -12.02
C ALA A 27 -22.54 -12.15 -12.66
N LYS A 28 -23.61 -12.91 -12.92
CA LYS A 28 -24.86 -12.37 -13.49
C LYS A 28 -25.58 -11.44 -12.49
N ASP A 29 -25.66 -11.84 -11.24
CA ASP A 29 -26.27 -11.04 -10.17
C ASP A 29 -25.40 -9.80 -9.89
N ALA A 30 -24.07 -9.96 -9.92
CA ALA A 30 -23.14 -8.85 -9.80
C ALA A 30 -23.31 -7.82 -10.93
N ALA A 31 -23.54 -8.25 -12.18
CA ALA A 31 -23.83 -7.35 -13.29
C ALA A 31 -25.11 -6.53 -13.06
N GLN A 32 -26.15 -7.17 -12.51
CA GLN A 32 -27.40 -6.49 -12.16
C GLN A 32 -27.20 -5.47 -11.02
N MET A 33 -26.36 -5.78 -10.03
CA MET A 33 -26.02 -4.83 -8.95
C MET A 33 -25.30 -3.58 -9.46
N VAL A 34 -24.60 -3.66 -10.58
CA VAL A 34 -23.93 -2.53 -11.25
C VAL A 34 -24.88 -1.84 -12.26
N GLY A 35 -26.13 -2.30 -12.37
CA GLY A 35 -27.14 -1.69 -13.24
C GLY A 35 -27.02 -2.07 -14.71
N VAL A 36 -26.24 -3.10 -15.04
CA VAL A 36 -26.09 -3.56 -16.43
C VAL A 36 -27.18 -4.59 -16.74
N SER A 37 -28.15 -4.18 -17.58
CA SER A 37 -29.16 -5.12 -18.09
C SER A 37 -28.55 -6.04 -19.13
N THR A 38 -28.39 -7.31 -18.78
CA THR A 38 -27.87 -8.35 -19.68
C THR A 38 -28.83 -8.69 -20.82
N GLU A 39 -30.09 -8.24 -20.76
CA GLU A 39 -31.10 -8.47 -21.79
C GLU A 39 -30.91 -7.59 -23.02
N MET A 40 -30.24 -6.44 -22.87
CA MET A 40 -29.99 -5.47 -23.94
C MET A 40 -28.67 -5.73 -24.69
N LEU A 41 -27.86 -6.66 -24.19
CA LEU A 41 -26.56 -7.01 -24.77
C LEU A 41 -26.71 -8.20 -25.71
N GLU A 42 -25.99 -8.16 -26.82
CA GLU A 42 -25.78 -9.34 -27.66
C GLU A 42 -25.14 -10.47 -26.84
N GLN A 43 -25.43 -11.73 -27.18
CA GLN A 43 -24.95 -12.89 -26.44
C GLN A 43 -23.42 -12.92 -26.29
N SER A 44 -22.70 -12.44 -27.31
CA SER A 44 -21.24 -12.27 -27.30
C SER A 44 -20.79 -11.24 -26.25
N GLY A 45 -21.50 -10.12 -26.15
CA GLY A 45 -21.27 -9.06 -25.15
C GLY A 45 -21.53 -9.52 -23.72
N VAL A 46 -22.61 -10.29 -23.51
CA VAL A 46 -22.93 -10.86 -22.18
C VAL A 46 -21.82 -11.82 -21.71
N ALA A 47 -21.36 -12.71 -22.59
CA ALA A 47 -20.29 -13.65 -22.25
C ALA A 47 -18.98 -12.93 -21.89
N SER A 48 -18.61 -11.89 -22.65
CA SER A 48 -17.44 -11.06 -22.37
C SER A 48 -17.55 -10.35 -21.01
N LEU A 49 -18.68 -9.70 -20.74
CA LEU A 49 -18.93 -9.00 -19.48
C LEU A 49 -18.85 -9.95 -18.28
N LEU A 50 -19.51 -11.11 -18.36
CA LEU A 50 -19.46 -12.10 -17.28
C LEU A 50 -18.04 -12.62 -17.04
N ASN A 51 -17.25 -12.81 -18.10
CA ASN A 51 -15.86 -13.22 -17.97
C ASN A 51 -14.99 -12.14 -17.30
N GLN A 52 -15.21 -10.87 -17.65
CA GLN A 52 -14.54 -9.73 -17.00
C GLN A 52 -14.90 -9.66 -15.51
N LEU A 53 -16.17 -9.84 -15.14
CA LEU A 53 -16.60 -9.85 -13.74
C LEU A 53 -15.98 -11.01 -12.95
N ARG A 54 -15.93 -12.22 -13.53
CA ARG A 54 -15.24 -13.36 -12.89
C ARG A 54 -13.75 -13.11 -12.73
N TYR A 55 -13.10 -12.53 -13.74
CA TYR A 55 -11.69 -12.18 -13.67
C TYR A 55 -11.42 -11.13 -12.58
N MET A 56 -12.24 -10.08 -12.49
CA MET A 56 -12.19 -9.11 -11.39
C MET A 56 -12.42 -9.78 -10.03
N GLY A 57 -13.37 -10.71 -9.94
CA GLY A 57 -13.62 -11.51 -8.74
C GLY A 57 -12.40 -12.33 -8.32
N ALA A 58 -11.73 -13.00 -9.26
CA ALA A 58 -10.52 -13.76 -9.00
C ALA A 58 -9.36 -12.87 -8.52
N ILE A 59 -9.18 -11.69 -9.12
CA ILE A 59 -8.20 -10.69 -8.65
C ILE A 59 -8.54 -10.24 -7.22
N ALA A 60 -9.80 -9.93 -6.93
CA ALA A 60 -10.22 -9.51 -5.61
C ALA A 60 -9.96 -10.58 -4.54
N ILE A 61 -10.26 -11.86 -4.84
CA ILE A 61 -9.93 -12.99 -3.95
C ILE A 61 -8.42 -13.10 -3.76
N GLY A 62 -7.64 -13.10 -4.85
CA GLY A 62 -6.19 -13.23 -4.80
C GLY A 62 -5.54 -12.12 -3.97
N PHE A 63 -6.03 -10.88 -4.13
CA PHE A 63 -5.59 -9.75 -3.34
C PHE A 63 -5.99 -9.87 -1.87
N GLY A 64 -7.24 -10.24 -1.57
CA GLY A 64 -7.69 -10.49 -0.19
C GLY A 64 -6.87 -11.58 0.50
N ALA A 65 -6.56 -12.67 -0.20
CA ALA A 65 -5.71 -13.75 0.29
C ALA A 65 -4.27 -13.28 0.53
N ALA A 66 -3.69 -12.50 -0.39
CA ALA A 66 -2.35 -11.93 -0.22
C ALA A 66 -2.28 -11.03 1.02
N VAL A 67 -3.30 -10.19 1.26
CA VAL A 67 -3.39 -9.35 2.46
C VAL A 67 -3.54 -10.19 3.73
N ALA A 68 -4.31 -11.29 3.68
CA ALA A 68 -4.42 -12.23 4.80
C ALA A 68 -3.08 -12.87 5.16
N VAL A 69 -2.29 -13.29 4.16
CA VAL A 69 -0.96 -13.89 4.36
C VAL A 69 0.05 -12.86 4.88
N LEU A 70 0.02 -11.65 4.31
CA LEU A 70 0.95 -10.56 4.66
C LEU A 70 0.49 -9.74 5.87
N ASN A 71 -0.54 -10.19 6.61
CA ASN A 71 -1.18 -9.37 7.64
C ASN A 71 -0.20 -8.89 8.72
N LYS A 72 0.79 -9.73 9.06
CA LYS A 72 1.75 -9.45 10.11
C LYS A 72 2.71 -8.37 9.63
N GLN A 73 3.28 -8.57 8.44
CA GLN A 73 4.22 -7.67 7.79
C GLN A 73 3.59 -6.30 7.56
N ILE A 74 2.33 -6.26 7.08
CA ILE A 74 1.57 -5.01 6.89
C ILE A 74 1.42 -4.22 8.20
N LEU A 75 1.26 -4.90 9.34
CA LEU A 75 1.07 -4.24 10.63
C LEU A 75 2.39 -3.88 11.35
N THR A 76 3.50 -4.55 11.03
CA THR A 76 4.77 -4.40 11.77
C THR A 76 5.89 -3.73 10.97
N GLU A 77 5.93 -3.89 9.65
CA GLU A 77 7.07 -3.46 8.83
C GLU A 77 6.78 -2.21 8.01
N LYS A 78 7.70 -1.24 8.04
CA LYS A 78 7.56 0.07 7.37
C LYS A 78 7.28 -0.04 5.88
N ARG A 79 8.02 -0.91 5.18
CA ARG A 79 7.90 -1.07 3.73
C ARG A 79 6.52 -1.62 3.35
N HIS A 80 6.10 -2.70 4.01
CA HIS A 80 4.81 -3.34 3.76
C HIS A 80 3.63 -2.45 4.16
N ALA A 81 3.70 -1.78 5.31
CA ALA A 81 2.66 -0.83 5.74
C ALA A 81 2.51 0.33 4.76
N SER A 82 3.62 0.90 4.29
CA SER A 82 3.60 2.00 3.32
C SER A 82 3.02 1.57 1.97
N LEU A 83 3.44 0.41 1.45
CA LEU A 83 2.90 -0.15 0.21
C LEU A 83 1.40 -0.42 0.33
N PHE A 84 0.97 -1.02 1.44
CA PHE A 84 -0.44 -1.31 1.67
C PHE A 84 -1.28 -0.02 1.71
N VAL A 85 -0.81 1.02 2.39
CA VAL A 85 -1.49 2.34 2.43
C VAL A 85 -1.62 2.96 1.04
N VAL A 86 -0.59 2.84 0.19
CA VAL A 86 -0.65 3.33 -1.20
C VAL A 86 -1.69 2.55 -2.00
N VAL A 87 -1.69 1.21 -1.91
CA VAL A 87 -2.69 0.38 -2.60
C VAL A 87 -4.11 0.71 -2.12
N LEU A 88 -4.29 0.91 -0.81
CA LEU A 88 -5.58 1.22 -0.23
C LEU A 88 -6.12 2.60 -0.66
N LEU A 89 -5.21 3.54 -1.00
CA LEU A 89 -5.57 4.85 -1.54
C LEU A 89 -5.93 4.82 -3.02
N LEU A 90 -5.31 3.92 -3.81
CA LEU A 90 -5.54 3.85 -5.26
C LEU A 90 -7.01 3.59 -5.60
N MET A 91 -7.71 2.78 -4.82
CA MET A 91 -9.13 2.49 -5.06
C MET A 91 -10.04 3.72 -4.96
N PRO A 92 -10.12 4.43 -3.82
CA PRO A 92 -11.00 5.60 -3.73
C PRO A 92 -10.55 6.73 -4.67
N VAL A 93 -9.25 6.86 -4.95
CA VAL A 93 -8.75 7.81 -5.97
C VAL A 93 -9.27 7.46 -7.36
N SER A 94 -9.23 6.18 -7.76
CA SER A 94 -9.76 5.76 -9.06
C SER A 94 -11.25 6.07 -9.22
N ARG A 95 -12.05 5.90 -8.15
CA ARG A 95 -13.48 6.26 -8.16
C ARG A 95 -13.70 7.76 -8.14
N THR A 96 -12.84 8.50 -7.47
CA THR A 96 -12.87 9.96 -7.50
C THR A 96 -12.62 10.46 -8.93
N ILE A 97 -11.66 9.88 -9.64
CA ILE A 97 -11.40 10.18 -11.06
C ILE A 97 -12.62 9.82 -11.92
N SER A 98 -13.20 8.63 -11.73
CA SER A 98 -14.41 8.22 -12.45
C SER A 98 -15.59 9.16 -12.17
N LEU A 99 -15.75 9.69 -10.95
CA LEU A 99 -16.78 10.69 -10.65
C LEU A 99 -16.62 11.97 -11.49
N PHE A 100 -15.38 12.39 -11.78
CA PHE A 100 -15.12 13.55 -12.62
C PHE A 100 -15.32 13.29 -14.12
N ILE A 101 -15.10 12.05 -14.57
CA ILE A 101 -15.19 11.69 -16.00
C ILE A 101 -16.62 11.27 -16.36
N ASP A 102 -17.22 10.40 -15.54
CA ASP A 102 -18.48 9.71 -15.82
C ASP A 102 -19.69 10.36 -15.10
N GLY A 103 -19.43 11.29 -14.17
CA GLY A 103 -20.46 12.01 -13.41
C GLY A 103 -20.79 11.38 -12.05
N PHE A 104 -21.90 11.83 -11.46
CA PHE A 104 -22.27 11.41 -10.10
C PHE A 104 -22.72 9.94 -10.05
N PRO A 105 -22.03 9.09 -9.27
CA PRO A 105 -22.41 7.70 -9.15
C PRO A 105 -23.62 7.53 -8.22
N HIS A 106 -24.17 6.32 -8.20
CA HIS A 106 -25.26 5.97 -7.29
C HIS A 106 -24.86 6.17 -5.82
N PHE A 107 -25.82 6.49 -4.95
CA PHE A 107 -25.55 6.81 -3.53
C PHE A 107 -24.79 5.69 -2.79
N SER A 108 -25.04 4.43 -3.14
CA SER A 108 -24.31 3.27 -2.61
C SER A 108 -22.80 3.32 -2.89
N LEU A 109 -22.41 3.76 -4.08
CA LEU A 109 -20.99 3.93 -4.45
C LEU A 109 -20.34 5.10 -3.69
N LEU A 110 -21.09 6.17 -3.41
CA LEU A 110 -20.62 7.26 -2.56
C LEU A 110 -20.34 6.79 -1.13
N LEU A 111 -21.23 5.98 -0.55
CA LEU A 111 -21.02 5.38 0.78
C LEU A 111 -19.80 4.45 0.79
N LEU A 112 -19.63 3.64 -0.25
CA LEU A 112 -18.46 2.77 -0.40
C LEU A 112 -17.16 3.58 -0.48
N MET A 113 -17.15 4.66 -1.28
CA MET A 113 -16.00 5.56 -1.40
C MET A 113 -15.66 6.24 -0.08
N LEU A 114 -16.68 6.69 0.68
CA LEU A 114 -16.48 7.25 2.02
C LEU A 114 -15.88 6.22 2.98
N GLY A 115 -16.37 4.98 2.93
CA GLY A 115 -15.83 3.86 3.72
C GLY A 115 -14.36 3.57 3.40
N GLU A 116 -13.98 3.60 2.12
CA GLU A 116 -12.60 3.41 1.68
C GLU A 116 -11.67 4.54 2.13
N TYR A 117 -12.08 5.81 2.00
CA TYR A 117 -11.32 6.93 2.54
C TYR A 117 -11.19 6.86 4.07
N GLY A 118 -12.24 6.41 4.76
CA GLY A 118 -12.21 6.15 6.20
C GLY A 118 -11.18 5.07 6.57
N LEU A 119 -11.19 3.95 5.84
CA LEU A 119 -10.25 2.85 6.04
C LEU A 119 -8.80 3.30 5.75
N PHE A 120 -8.59 4.05 4.66
CA PHE A 120 -7.31 4.67 4.33
C PHE A 120 -6.82 5.54 5.48
N THR A 121 -7.67 6.42 5.99
CA THR A 121 -7.32 7.35 7.07
C THR A 121 -6.91 6.60 8.34
N ILE A 122 -7.65 5.56 8.72
CA ILE A 122 -7.32 4.72 9.89
C ILE A 122 -5.95 4.05 9.71
N PHE A 123 -5.69 3.46 8.54
CA PHE A 123 -4.43 2.79 8.26
C PHE A 123 -3.24 3.74 8.12
N PHE A 124 -3.46 4.91 7.51
CA PHE A 124 -2.45 5.96 7.39
C PHE A 124 -2.03 6.46 8.77
N LEU A 125 -3.00 6.77 9.64
CA LEU A 125 -2.74 7.19 11.03
C LEU A 125 -2.05 6.09 11.84
N HIS A 126 -2.46 4.83 11.67
CA HIS A 126 -1.80 3.69 12.30
C HIS A 126 -0.33 3.58 11.87
N THR A 127 -0.06 3.67 10.57
CA THR A 127 1.29 3.56 9.98
C THR A 127 2.18 4.72 10.43
N LYS A 128 1.65 5.96 10.37
CA LYS A 128 2.36 7.16 10.82
C LYS A 128 2.77 7.08 12.29
N ARG A 129 1.86 6.65 13.17
CA ARG A 129 2.11 6.61 14.62
C ARG A 129 3.00 5.45 15.06
N ASN A 130 2.77 4.25 14.54
CA ASN A 130 3.42 3.05 15.07
C ASN A 130 4.70 2.66 14.33
N VAL A 131 4.80 2.99 13.05
CA VAL A 131 5.83 2.44 12.17
C VAL A 131 6.86 3.50 11.79
N TRP A 132 6.42 4.72 11.48
CA TRP A 132 7.35 5.82 11.18
C TRP A 132 8.00 6.44 12.41
N SER A 133 7.27 6.54 13.53
CA SER A 133 7.82 7.09 14.78
C SER A 133 9.00 6.25 15.31
N LYS A 134 8.86 4.92 15.28
CA LYS A 134 9.91 4.00 15.78
C LYS A 134 11.17 3.97 14.90
N GLY A 135 11.02 4.18 13.59
CA GLY A 135 12.15 4.20 12.67
C GLY A 135 13.08 5.40 12.84
N LYS A 136 12.61 6.50 13.46
CA LYS A 136 13.46 7.64 13.80
C LYS A 136 14.26 7.39 15.08
N ALA A 137 13.64 6.80 16.09
CA ALA A 137 14.31 6.47 17.36
C ALA A 137 15.51 5.53 17.13
N GLY A 138 15.36 4.48 16.31
CA GLY A 138 16.46 3.56 16.01
C GLY A 138 17.52 4.12 15.03
N ALA A 139 17.21 5.18 14.28
CA ALA A 139 18.18 5.84 13.41
C ALA A 139 19.06 6.83 14.16
N GLU A 140 18.56 7.42 15.25
CA GLU A 140 19.35 8.30 16.13
C GLU A 140 20.20 7.50 17.13
N GLU A 141 19.75 6.30 17.55
CA GLU A 141 20.54 5.39 18.42
C GLU A 141 21.66 4.65 17.67
N GLY A 142 21.61 4.59 16.33
CA GLY A 142 22.60 3.90 15.48
C GLY A 142 23.59 4.81 14.77
N ALA A 143 23.60 6.12 15.06
CA ALA A 143 24.40 7.11 14.35
C ALA A 143 25.72 7.48 15.04
N VAL A 144 26.35 6.52 15.72
CA VAL A 144 27.82 6.42 15.80
C VAL A 144 28.10 4.91 15.84
N PRO A 145 28.79 4.33 14.84
CA PRO A 145 29.39 3.02 15.06
C PRO A 145 30.41 3.20 16.17
N THR A 146 30.04 2.93 17.41
CA THR A 146 31.00 2.81 18.49
C THR A 146 31.90 1.64 18.09
N THR A 147 33.18 1.94 17.86
CA THR A 147 34.24 0.95 17.62
C THR A 147 34.51 0.07 18.84
N ASP A 148 33.73 0.22 19.91
CA ASP A 148 33.72 -0.59 21.13
C ASP A 148 33.33 -2.04 20.80
N GLY A 149 34.31 -2.80 20.32
CA GLY A 149 34.18 -4.22 19.97
C GLY A 149 34.80 -4.62 18.64
N LEU A 150 35.29 -3.68 17.83
CA LEU A 150 36.17 -4.03 16.71
C LEU A 150 37.57 -4.35 17.22
N ASP A 151 38.15 -5.42 16.69
CA ASP A 151 39.56 -5.75 16.85
C ASP A 151 40.39 -4.48 16.58
N PRO A 152 41.32 -4.07 17.47
CA PRO A 152 42.06 -2.81 17.32
C PRO A 152 42.69 -2.64 15.93
N GLU A 153 43.08 -3.74 15.28
CA GLU A 153 43.61 -3.74 13.91
C GLU A 153 42.56 -3.30 12.86
N LEU A 154 41.30 -3.72 13.00
CA LEU A 154 40.21 -3.34 12.11
C LEU A 154 39.72 -1.92 12.38
N ALA A 155 39.80 -1.46 13.63
CA ALA A 155 39.51 -0.07 13.98
C ALA A 155 40.54 0.89 13.36
N GLU A 156 41.84 0.54 13.41
CA GLU A 156 42.91 1.33 12.78
C GLU A 156 42.76 1.38 11.26
N LEU A 157 42.40 0.26 10.61
CA LEU A 157 42.13 0.22 9.18
C LEU A 157 40.89 1.03 8.77
N ALA A 158 39.83 1.02 9.59
CA ALA A 158 38.64 1.81 9.33
C ALA A 158 38.91 3.32 9.46
N GLU A 159 39.66 3.75 10.47
CA GLU A 159 40.08 5.15 10.60
C GLU A 159 41.00 5.59 9.46
N ALA A 160 41.94 4.73 9.05
CA ALA A 160 42.83 5.02 7.92
C ALA A 160 42.06 5.17 6.60
N ALA A 161 41.05 4.33 6.35
CA ALA A 161 40.19 4.42 5.17
C ALA A 161 39.36 5.71 5.15
N ILE A 162 38.81 6.12 6.29
CA ILE A 162 38.05 7.38 6.42
C ILE A 162 38.97 8.60 6.25
N ALA A 163 40.21 8.53 6.73
CA ALA A 163 41.20 9.59 6.55
C ALA A 163 41.65 9.72 5.09
N ALA A 164 41.75 8.61 4.36
CA ALA A 164 42.13 8.59 2.95
C ALA A 164 41.05 9.16 2.01
N ASP A 165 39.77 9.04 2.39
CA ASP A 165 38.65 9.52 1.57
C ASP A 165 38.35 11.02 1.77
N LYS A 166 39.02 11.72 2.69
CA LYS A 166 38.89 13.18 2.78
C LYS A 166 39.51 13.82 1.55
N PRO A 167 38.72 14.46 0.67
CA PRO A 167 39.25 15.10 -0.53
C PRO A 167 40.24 16.17 -0.11
N LYS A 168 41.49 16.07 -0.60
CA LYS A 168 42.50 17.12 -0.45
C LYS A 168 41.87 18.41 -0.92
N ALA A 169 41.56 19.30 0.03
CA ALA A 169 41.08 20.64 -0.27
C ALA A 169 42.11 21.31 -1.15
N THR A 170 41.86 21.33 -2.46
CA THR A 170 42.73 21.99 -3.43
C THR A 170 42.67 23.47 -3.13
N SER A 171 43.72 23.95 -2.45
CA SER A 171 44.06 25.36 -2.28
C SER A 171 44.19 25.98 -3.67
N LYS A 172 43.10 26.58 -4.16
CA LYS A 172 43.16 27.51 -5.30
C LYS A 172 43.76 28.81 -4.80
N ALA A 173 45.09 28.87 -4.80
CA ALA A 173 45.82 30.13 -4.78
C ALA A 173 45.52 30.87 -6.09
N SER A 174 44.58 31.82 -6.02
CA SER A 174 44.30 32.76 -7.09
C SER A 174 45.46 33.76 -7.19
N ALA A 175 46.33 33.55 -8.16
CA ALA A 175 47.35 34.50 -8.56
C ALA A 175 46.68 35.69 -9.24
N LYS A 176 46.91 36.88 -8.66
CA LYS A 176 46.71 38.18 -9.30
C LYS A 176 47.51 38.23 -10.61
N SER A 177 46.84 38.57 -11.72
CA SER A 177 47.38 39.43 -12.78
C SER A 177 46.27 40.30 -13.34
#